data_AF-A0A2N8KDQ6-F1
#
_entry.id   AF-A0A2N8KDQ6-F1
#
_cell.length_a   1.000
_cell.length_b   1.000
_cell.length_c   1.000
_cell.angle_alpha   90.00
_cell.angle_beta   90.00
_cell.angle_gamma   90.00
#
_symmetry.space_group_name_H-M   'P 1'
#
loop_
_entity.id
_entity.type
_entity.pdbx_description
1 polymer ?
#
loop_
_entity_poly.entity_id
_entity_poly.type
_entity_poly.pdbx_seq_one_letter_code
_entity_poly.pdbx_strand_id
1 'polypeptide(L)'
;MRNSFKVVVFALVAGILQSAGAVAYAAAAVPTEFPARSEIKPPANMPSDARAVWDKHQADSAKAASRTLKSSIVSDLDSLPVVERSFKPMQERIDQLAKARGTLPENLNSSWVIPADISRGLLGQCGLLQSTPSGVEVDGKLTGQIRVFSCADVGPVILSEELLSKGGMVNLTSADDVNVRISAGGIERGAIATRLVRPEDKEEMTMVRWRSGDKSITLRVAGTQKPSLDFVKKTVDGISD
;
A
#
# COMPACT_ATOMS: atom_id res chain seq x y z
N MET A 1 4.49 -31.70 -66.24
CA MET A 1 3.05 -31.56 -66.58
C MET A 1 2.38 -30.92 -65.36
N ARG A 2 2.12 -29.61 -65.35
CA ARG A 2 0.81 -28.96 -65.65
C ARG A 2 -0.36 -29.67 -64.96
N ASN A 3 -0.91 -29.07 -63.89
CA ASN A 3 -2.18 -28.28 -63.84
C ASN A 3 -3.43 -29.17 -63.93
N SER A 4 -4.60 -28.94 -63.32
CA SER A 4 -5.15 -28.03 -62.32
C SER A 4 -6.65 -28.38 -62.24
N PHE A 5 -7.23 -28.52 -61.04
CA PHE A 5 -8.67 -28.37 -60.75
C PHE A 5 -8.72 -28.05 -59.24
N LYS A 6 -8.48 -26.82 -58.76
CA LYS A 6 -9.31 -25.60 -58.77
C LYS A 6 -10.79 -25.82 -58.42
N VAL A 7 -11.13 -25.33 -57.21
CA VAL A 7 -12.30 -24.47 -56.87
C VAL A 7 -13.65 -25.18 -57.03
N VAL A 8 -14.33 -25.59 -55.96
CA VAL A 8 -15.21 -24.82 -55.04
C VAL A 8 -15.30 -25.70 -53.77
N VAL A 9 -14.90 -25.30 -52.57
CA VAL A 9 -15.73 -24.57 -51.59
C VAL A 9 -14.81 -23.66 -50.76
N PHE A 10 -14.54 -22.49 -51.33
CA PHE A 10 -14.23 -21.27 -50.57
C PHE A 10 -15.58 -20.61 -50.27
N ALA A 11 -16.33 -21.14 -49.30
CA ALA A 11 -17.59 -20.53 -48.83
C ALA A 11 -18.03 -21.14 -47.49
N LEU A 12 -17.13 -21.16 -46.50
CA LEU A 12 -17.55 -21.05 -45.09
C LEU A 12 -16.44 -20.44 -44.22
N VAL A 13 -15.69 -19.51 -44.82
CA VAL A 13 -15.36 -18.26 -44.14
C VAL A 13 -16.57 -17.36 -44.38
N ALA A 14 -17.04 -16.66 -43.35
CA ALA A 14 -18.27 -15.86 -43.32
C ALA A 14 -19.55 -16.63 -42.99
N GLY A 15 -19.50 -17.36 -41.87
CA GLY A 15 -20.66 -17.95 -41.22
C GLY A 15 -20.65 -17.75 -39.72
N ILE A 16 -20.35 -16.52 -39.28
CA ILE A 16 -20.87 -15.94 -38.02
C ILE A 16 -20.20 -16.55 -36.77
N LEU A 17 -19.16 -15.88 -36.27
CA LEU A 17 -19.30 -15.11 -35.02
C LEU A 17 -20.01 -15.92 -33.93
N GLN A 18 -19.22 -16.58 -33.09
CA GLN A 18 -19.26 -16.32 -31.65
C GLN A 18 -17.90 -16.73 -31.09
N SER A 19 -16.88 -15.90 -31.30
CA SER A 19 -16.58 -14.77 -30.41
C SER A 19 -16.05 -15.22 -29.06
N ALA A 20 -14.80 -14.80 -28.84
CA ALA A 20 -14.30 -14.35 -27.55
C ALA A 20 -14.04 -15.41 -26.48
N GLY A 21 -12.85 -15.28 -25.89
CA GLY A 21 -12.72 -15.61 -24.48
C GLY A 21 -11.89 -16.85 -24.17
N ALA A 22 -10.69 -16.95 -24.73
CA ALA A 22 -9.62 -17.60 -23.97
C ALA A 22 -8.33 -16.81 -24.16
N VAL A 23 -8.42 -15.49 -23.92
CA VAL A 23 -7.29 -14.80 -23.32
C VAL A 23 -7.19 -15.38 -21.92
N ALA A 24 -6.48 -16.50 -21.80
CA ALA A 24 -5.94 -16.93 -20.53
C ALA A 24 -4.87 -15.90 -20.18
N TYR A 25 -5.31 -14.71 -19.77
CA TYR A 25 -4.59 -13.96 -18.76
C TYR A 25 -4.46 -14.94 -17.60
N ALA A 26 -3.33 -15.64 -17.55
CA ALA A 26 -2.74 -15.98 -16.29
C ALA A 26 -2.56 -14.64 -15.58
N ALA A 27 -3.62 -14.19 -14.88
CA ALA A 27 -3.48 -13.30 -13.77
C ALA A 27 -2.54 -14.07 -12.85
N ALA A 28 -1.23 -13.82 -13.00
CA ALA A 28 -0.24 -14.20 -12.01
C ALA A 28 -0.87 -13.73 -10.70
N ALA A 29 -1.26 -14.71 -9.89
CA ALA A 29 -1.94 -14.48 -8.64
C ALA A 29 -1.00 -13.58 -7.87
N VAL A 30 -1.36 -12.30 -7.80
CA VAL A 30 -0.62 -11.33 -7.00
C VAL A 30 -0.69 -11.94 -5.61
N PRO A 31 0.43 -12.23 -4.94
CA PRO A 31 0.40 -12.60 -3.56
C PRO A 31 -0.20 -11.40 -2.82
N THR A 32 -1.51 -11.41 -2.60
CA THR A 32 -2.19 -10.37 -1.84
C THR A 32 -1.91 -10.73 -0.40
N GLU A 33 -0.75 -10.29 0.07
CA GLU A 33 -0.34 -10.53 1.45
C GLU A 33 -1.35 -9.89 2.43
N PHE A 34 -2.12 -8.90 1.97
CA PHE A 34 -3.28 -8.39 2.71
C PHE A 34 -4.38 -9.45 2.86
N PRO A 35 -5.04 -9.54 4.04
CA PRO A 35 -6.16 -10.45 4.23
C PRO A 35 -7.33 -10.08 3.32
N ALA A 36 -8.14 -11.06 2.93
CA ALA A 36 -9.42 -10.77 2.30
C ALA A 36 -10.33 -10.02 3.28
N ARG A 37 -11.25 -9.18 2.79
CA ARG A 37 -12.14 -8.42 3.68
C ARG A 37 -12.95 -9.31 4.63
N SER A 38 -13.32 -10.51 4.21
CA SER A 38 -14.01 -11.52 5.02
C SER A 38 -13.15 -12.09 6.16
N GLU A 39 -11.82 -12.02 6.04
CA GLU A 39 -10.87 -12.48 7.05
C GLU A 39 -10.55 -11.40 8.09
N ILE A 40 -10.87 -10.14 7.79
CA ILE A 40 -10.70 -9.01 8.71
C ILE A 40 -11.75 -9.11 9.81
N LYS A 41 -11.31 -9.65 10.94
CA LYS A 41 -12.13 -9.84 12.12
C LYS A 41 -12.08 -8.62 13.06
N PRO A 42 -13.16 -8.36 13.79
CA PRO A 42 -13.14 -7.51 14.98
C PRO A 42 -12.02 -7.91 15.95
N PRO A 43 -11.51 -6.98 16.77
CA PRO A 43 -10.74 -7.32 17.96
C PRO A 43 -11.52 -8.28 18.87
N ALA A 44 -10.83 -9.29 19.42
CA ALA A 44 -11.46 -10.34 20.21
C ALA A 44 -12.25 -9.81 21.44
N ASN A 45 -11.79 -8.70 22.02
CA ASN A 45 -12.38 -8.09 23.23
C ASN A 45 -13.08 -6.75 22.93
N MET A 46 -13.55 -6.55 21.69
CA MET A 46 -14.23 -5.31 21.30
C MET A 46 -15.58 -5.19 22.04
N PRO A 47 -15.86 -4.07 22.73
CA PRO A 47 -17.17 -3.78 23.32
C PRO A 47 -18.30 -3.82 22.29
N SER A 48 -19.53 -4.13 22.71
CA SER A 48 -20.67 -4.36 21.80
C SER A 48 -21.10 -3.12 21.00
N ASP A 49 -21.01 -1.93 21.60
CA ASP A 49 -21.24 -0.64 20.96
C ASP A 49 -20.16 -0.32 19.92
N ALA A 50 -18.90 -0.54 20.26
CA ALA A 50 -17.78 -0.43 19.32
C ALA A 50 -17.90 -1.45 18.17
N ARG A 51 -18.47 -2.62 18.46
CA ARG A 51 -18.69 -3.65 17.45
C ARG A 51 -19.76 -3.27 16.43
N ALA A 52 -20.86 -2.66 16.87
CA ALA A 52 -21.88 -2.14 15.95
C ALA A 52 -21.30 -1.08 15.00
N VAL A 53 -20.41 -0.22 15.50
CA VAL A 53 -19.69 0.78 14.70
C VAL A 53 -18.76 0.10 13.70
N TRP A 54 -17.99 -0.91 14.13
CA TRP A 54 -17.13 -1.71 13.25
C TRP A 54 -17.91 -2.38 12.12
N ASP A 55 -19.01 -3.05 12.44
CA ASP A 55 -19.82 -3.77 11.46
C ASP A 55 -20.44 -2.80 10.44
N LYS A 56 -20.85 -1.60 10.89
CA LYS A 56 -21.31 -0.52 10.01
C LYS A 56 -20.19 -0.04 9.07
N HIS A 57 -19.00 0.20 9.60
CA HIS A 57 -17.85 0.59 8.78
C HIS A 57 -17.48 -0.47 7.74
N GLN A 58 -17.51 -1.75 8.11
CA GLN A 58 -17.27 -2.85 7.17
C GLN A 58 -18.34 -2.88 6.06
N ALA A 59 -19.61 -2.67 6.40
CA ALA A 59 -20.69 -2.63 5.42
C ALA A 59 -20.59 -1.42 4.46
N ASP A 60 -20.22 -0.25 4.97
CA ASP A 60 -20.06 0.96 4.16
C ASP A 60 -18.84 0.86 3.22
N SER A 61 -17.72 0.30 3.71
CA SER A 61 -16.54 0.00 2.88
C SER A 61 -16.83 -1.07 1.82
N ALA A 62 -17.66 -2.08 2.12
CA ALA A 62 -18.11 -3.07 1.15
C ALA A 62 -18.93 -2.45 0.00
N LYS A 63 -19.82 -1.51 0.32
CA LYS A 63 -20.60 -0.77 -0.69
C LYS A 63 -19.73 0.14 -1.55
N ALA A 64 -18.70 0.78 -0.95
CA ALA A 64 -17.75 1.60 -1.69
C ALA A 64 -16.91 0.75 -2.66
N ALA A 65 -16.42 -0.40 -2.22
CA ALA A 65 -15.65 -1.32 -3.06
C ALA A 65 -16.47 -1.90 -4.22
N SER A 66 -17.77 -2.18 -4.01
CA SER A 66 -18.69 -2.62 -5.06
C SER A 66 -18.84 -1.59 -6.20
N ARG A 67 -18.57 -0.30 -5.95
CA ARG A 67 -18.58 0.75 -6.97
C ARG A 67 -17.23 0.93 -7.69
N THR A 68 -16.13 0.34 -7.22
CA THR A 68 -14.77 0.62 -7.73
C THR A 68 -13.99 -0.64 -8.17
N LEU A 69 -14.55 -1.83 -7.99
CA LEU A 69 -13.91 -3.08 -8.42
C LEU A 69 -14.21 -3.40 -9.89
N LYS A 70 -13.46 -2.74 -10.79
CA LYS A 70 -13.02 -3.37 -12.05
C LYS A 70 -11.57 -2.97 -12.36
N SER A 71 -10.68 -3.81 -11.83
CA SER A 71 -9.44 -4.31 -12.44
C SER A 71 -8.61 -3.34 -13.30
N SER A 72 -7.62 -2.73 -12.67
CA SER A 72 -6.27 -2.76 -13.24
C SER A 72 -5.29 -2.56 -12.09
N ILE A 73 -4.86 -3.67 -11.49
CA ILE A 73 -3.62 -3.61 -10.70
C ILE A 73 -2.54 -3.22 -11.69
N VAL A 74 -1.98 -2.02 -11.52
CA VAL A 74 -0.94 -1.50 -12.43
C VAL A 74 0.43 -1.96 -11.97
N SER A 75 1.39 -2.05 -12.90
CA SER A 75 2.78 -2.39 -12.57
C SER A 75 3.65 -1.16 -12.31
N ASP A 76 3.15 0.03 -12.63
CA ASP A 76 3.89 1.29 -12.51
C ASP A 76 3.11 2.31 -11.71
N LEU A 77 3.78 2.99 -10.77
CA LEU A 77 3.21 4.02 -9.92
C LEU A 77 2.82 5.26 -10.73
N ASP A 78 3.51 5.55 -11.82
CA ASP A 78 3.25 6.73 -12.67
C ASP A 78 1.91 6.68 -13.40
N SER A 79 1.38 5.48 -13.64
CA SER A 79 0.09 5.22 -14.26
C SER A 79 -1.10 5.47 -13.33
N LEU A 80 -0.86 5.62 -12.02
CA LEU A 80 -1.91 5.94 -11.06
C LEU A 80 -2.36 7.38 -11.21
N PRO A 81 -3.67 7.68 -11.17
CA PRO A 81 -4.15 9.06 -11.19
C PRO A 81 -3.71 9.81 -9.93
N VAL A 82 -3.43 11.11 -10.09
CA VAL A 82 -3.25 12.03 -8.95
C VAL A 82 -4.64 12.43 -8.44
N VAL A 83 -4.85 12.29 -7.14
CA VAL A 83 -6.14 12.53 -6.48
C VAL A 83 -6.04 13.78 -5.62
N GLU A 84 -6.98 14.71 -5.77
CA GLU A 84 -7.10 15.86 -4.86
C GLU A 84 -7.68 15.40 -3.52
N ARG A 85 -6.91 15.56 -2.44
CA ARG A 85 -7.32 15.23 -1.07
C ARG A 85 -6.70 16.24 -0.11
N SER A 86 -7.47 16.68 0.88
CA SER A 86 -6.91 17.42 2.00
C SER A 86 -6.05 16.48 2.85
N PHE A 87 -4.80 16.86 3.10
CA PHE A 87 -3.86 16.17 3.98
C PHE A 87 -2.94 17.17 4.65
N LYS A 88 -2.34 16.78 5.78
CA LYS A 88 -1.38 17.66 6.48
C LYS A 88 -0.04 17.72 5.74
N PRO A 89 0.57 18.91 5.62
CA PRO A 89 1.89 19.04 5.02
C PRO A 89 2.92 18.11 5.65
N MET A 90 3.91 17.69 4.86
CA MET A 90 4.93 16.77 5.35
C MET A 90 5.68 17.35 6.56
N GLN A 91 6.05 18.62 6.50
CA GLN A 91 6.73 19.30 7.60
C GLN A 91 5.83 19.40 8.84
N GLU A 92 4.57 19.82 8.70
CA GLU A 92 3.65 19.85 9.83
C GLU A 92 3.41 18.46 10.45
N ARG A 93 3.40 17.41 9.61
CA ARG A 93 3.30 16.03 10.09
C ARG A 93 4.52 15.64 10.91
N ILE A 94 5.71 16.04 10.48
CA ILE A 94 6.97 15.81 11.20
C ILE A 94 6.94 16.52 12.55
N ASP A 95 6.51 17.78 12.59
CA ASP A 95 6.43 18.57 13.82
C ASP A 95 5.40 17.98 14.79
N GLN A 96 4.28 17.47 14.28
CA GLN A 96 3.30 16.75 15.10
C GLN A 96 3.85 15.46 15.67
N LEU A 97 4.62 14.69 14.89
CA LEU A 97 5.27 13.48 15.37
C LEU A 97 6.32 13.79 16.45
N ALA A 98 7.09 14.87 16.28
CA ALA A 98 8.07 15.31 17.26
C ALA A 98 7.40 15.73 18.57
N LYS A 99 6.29 16.48 18.49
CA LYS A 99 5.47 16.85 19.67
C LYS A 99 4.88 15.62 20.36
N ALA A 100 4.28 14.71 19.60
CA ALA A 100 3.68 13.50 20.12
C ALA A 100 4.72 12.63 20.87
N ARG A 101 5.93 12.51 20.32
CA ARG A 101 7.05 11.83 20.98
C ARG A 101 7.35 12.41 22.37
N GLY A 102 7.36 13.74 22.50
CA GLY A 102 7.59 14.40 23.79
C GLY A 102 6.46 14.22 24.81
N THR A 103 5.30 13.71 24.39
CA THR A 103 4.15 13.43 25.27
C THR A 103 4.00 11.97 25.64
N LEU A 104 4.79 11.06 25.04
CA LEU A 104 4.73 9.65 25.37
C LEU A 104 5.39 9.41 26.74
N PRO A 105 4.77 8.62 27.63
CA PRO A 105 5.40 8.14 28.85
C PRO A 105 6.80 7.55 28.60
N GLU A 106 7.78 7.89 29.43
CA GLU A 106 9.18 7.47 29.26
C GLU A 106 9.37 5.93 29.29
N ASN A 107 8.44 5.21 29.91
CA ASN A 107 8.44 3.76 29.98
C ASN A 107 7.87 3.07 28.72
N LEU A 108 7.23 3.81 27.81
CA LEU A 108 6.69 3.26 26.58
C LEU A 108 7.76 3.15 25.50
N ASN A 109 8.30 1.94 25.35
CA ASN A 109 9.26 1.63 24.29
C ASN A 109 8.55 1.11 23.02
N SER A 110 9.04 1.51 21.83
CA SER A 110 8.71 0.81 20.57
C SER A 110 9.45 -0.53 20.59
N SER A 111 8.76 -1.63 20.89
CA SER A 111 9.48 -2.91 20.95
C SER A 111 8.69 -4.15 20.55
N TRP A 112 7.46 -4.00 20.05
CA TRP A 112 6.79 -5.13 19.40
C TRP A 112 7.15 -5.27 17.92
N VAL A 113 7.38 -4.15 17.23
CA VAL A 113 7.84 -4.15 15.84
C VAL A 113 9.36 -4.21 15.80
N ILE A 114 9.89 -5.24 15.14
CA ILE A 114 11.28 -5.26 14.68
C ILE A 114 11.35 -4.38 13.43
N PRO A 115 12.10 -3.26 13.45
CA PRO A 115 12.18 -2.35 12.31
C PRO A 115 12.77 -3.07 11.09
N ALA A 116 12.23 -2.80 9.91
CA ALA A 116 12.77 -3.30 8.66
C ALA A 116 14.21 -2.81 8.45
N ASP A 117 15.08 -3.70 7.98
CA ASP A 117 16.45 -3.36 7.62
C ASP A 117 16.44 -2.50 6.35
N ILE A 118 16.95 -1.28 6.49
CA ILE A 118 17.05 -0.28 5.43
C ILE A 118 18.50 -0.02 5.02
N SER A 119 19.47 -0.67 5.67
CA SER A 119 20.89 -0.35 5.54
C SER A 119 21.43 -0.48 4.10
N ARG A 120 20.82 -1.35 3.30
CA ARG A 120 21.19 -1.61 1.91
C ARG A 120 20.39 -0.80 0.89
N GLY A 121 19.30 -0.16 1.30
CA GLY A 121 18.39 0.60 0.43
C GLY A 121 18.69 2.10 0.41
N LEU A 122 17.95 2.86 -0.42
CA LEU A 122 18.08 4.32 -0.51
C LEU A 122 17.86 5.02 0.85
N LEU A 123 16.95 4.49 1.68
CA LEU A 123 16.72 5.01 3.03
C LEU A 123 17.93 4.90 3.94
N GLY A 124 18.82 3.90 3.74
CA GLY A 124 20.07 3.77 4.50
C GLY A 124 21.07 4.89 4.22
N GLN A 125 20.91 5.61 3.10
CA GLN A 125 21.72 6.77 2.73
C GLN A 125 21.14 8.09 3.26
N CYS A 126 19.88 8.07 3.72
CA CYS A 126 19.21 9.24 4.27
C CYS A 126 19.56 9.45 5.75
N GLY A 127 19.58 10.70 6.20
CA GLY A 127 19.76 11.00 7.62
C GLY A 127 18.50 10.70 8.42
N LEU A 128 18.58 9.81 9.42
CA LEU A 128 17.47 9.58 10.35
C LEU A 128 17.27 10.82 11.24
N LEU A 129 16.14 11.51 11.09
CA LEU A 129 15.79 12.69 11.88
C LEU A 129 15.13 12.33 13.20
N GLN A 130 14.17 11.40 13.16
CA GLN A 130 13.45 10.93 14.33
C GLN A 130 12.97 9.49 14.18
N SER A 131 12.86 8.82 15.31
CA SER A 131 12.14 7.55 15.45
C SER A 131 11.20 7.68 16.65
N THR A 132 9.93 7.37 16.42
CA THR A 132 8.84 7.56 17.39
C THR A 132 8.01 6.28 17.46
N PRO A 133 7.83 5.67 18.65
CA PRO A 133 6.86 4.59 18.86
C PRO A 133 5.43 5.00 18.45
N SER A 134 4.64 4.07 17.93
CA SER A 134 3.25 4.35 17.50
C SER A 134 2.31 3.15 17.70
N GLY A 135 1.01 3.36 17.52
CA GLY A 135 -0.01 2.31 17.63
C GLY A 135 -0.63 2.22 19.03
N VAL A 136 -1.22 1.07 19.33
CA VAL A 136 -1.83 0.78 20.64
C VAL A 136 -0.78 0.22 21.59
N GLU A 137 -0.92 0.58 22.87
CA GLU A 137 -0.14 0.05 23.97
C GLU A 137 -0.63 -1.36 24.35
N VAL A 138 0.32 -2.30 24.43
CA VAL A 138 0.09 -3.69 24.80
C VAL A 138 1.24 -4.12 25.70
N ASP A 139 0.93 -4.44 26.96
CA ASP A 139 1.92 -4.83 27.96
C ASP A 139 3.07 -3.81 28.11
N GLY A 140 2.74 -2.51 28.14
CA GLY A 140 3.71 -1.43 28.28
C GLY A 140 4.58 -1.17 27.04
N LYS A 141 4.17 -1.66 25.87
CA LYS A 141 4.90 -1.52 24.61
C LYS A 141 3.96 -1.11 23.48
N LEU A 142 4.48 -0.30 22.56
CA LEU A 142 3.72 0.14 21.39
C LEU A 142 3.90 -0.83 20.21
N THR A 143 2.80 -0.99 19.46
CA THR A 143 2.62 -1.99 18.38
C THR A 143 3.10 -1.52 17.01
N GLY A 144 3.72 -0.34 16.95
CA GLY A 144 4.23 0.26 15.74
C GLY A 144 5.42 1.19 16.00
N GLN A 145 6.02 1.63 14.91
CA GLN A 145 7.09 2.61 14.89
C GLN A 145 6.96 3.52 13.66
N ILE A 146 7.29 4.79 13.83
CA ILE A 146 7.41 5.76 12.75
C ILE A 146 8.84 6.27 12.73
N ARG A 147 9.50 6.15 11.58
CA ARG A 147 10.84 6.68 11.31
C ARG A 147 10.75 7.78 10.26
N VAL A 148 11.40 8.91 10.52
CA VAL A 148 11.45 10.04 9.58
C VAL A 148 12.89 10.26 9.14
N PHE A 149 13.08 10.34 7.84
CA PHE A 149 14.36 10.47 7.19
C PHE A 149 14.42 11.79 6.43
N SER A 150 15.60 12.38 6.36
CA SER A 150 15.95 13.47 5.46
C SER A 150 16.76 12.90 4.30
N CYS A 151 16.19 12.93 3.10
CA CYS A 151 16.84 12.44 1.89
C CYS A 151 17.16 13.62 0.97
N ALA A 152 18.39 13.68 0.44
CA ALA A 152 18.84 14.82 -0.36
C ALA A 152 18.00 15.05 -1.63
N ASP A 153 17.55 13.98 -2.28
CA ASP A 153 16.92 14.04 -3.60
C ASP A 153 15.41 14.31 -3.58
N VAL A 154 14.73 13.94 -2.48
CA VAL A 154 13.25 13.97 -2.38
C VAL A 154 12.74 14.65 -1.11
N GLY A 155 13.66 15.15 -0.27
CA GLY A 155 13.33 15.80 1.00
C GLY A 155 12.92 14.80 2.09
N PRO A 156 12.00 15.20 2.98
CA PRO A 156 11.58 14.35 4.09
C PRO A 156 10.76 13.14 3.65
N VAL A 157 11.07 11.99 4.24
CA VAL A 157 10.40 10.71 4.00
C VAL A 157 9.95 10.13 5.34
N ILE A 158 8.70 9.64 5.39
CA ILE A 158 8.14 8.99 6.59
C ILE A 158 7.93 7.50 6.28
N LEU A 159 8.55 6.64 7.06
CA LEU A 159 8.31 5.21 7.09
C LEU A 159 7.51 4.89 8.36
N SER A 160 6.34 4.26 8.20
CA SER A 160 5.51 3.79 9.31
C SER A 160 5.39 2.28 9.25
N GLU A 161 5.59 1.61 10.38
CA GLU A 161 5.59 0.16 10.50
C GLU A 161 4.67 -0.23 11.65
N GLU A 162 3.66 -1.05 11.38
CA GLU A 162 2.61 -1.38 12.34
C GLU A 162 2.33 -2.88 12.29
N LEU A 163 2.25 -3.55 13.44
CA LEU A 163 1.80 -4.94 13.50
C LEU A 163 0.35 -5.06 13.00
N LEU A 164 0.09 -6.10 12.24
CA LEU A 164 -1.23 -6.38 11.68
C LEU A 164 -2.21 -6.93 12.71
N SER A 165 -1.70 -7.68 13.70
CA SER A 165 -2.51 -8.32 14.73
C SER A 165 -1.78 -8.40 16.07
N LYS A 166 -2.02 -7.43 16.96
CA LYS A 166 -1.55 -7.47 18.36
C LYS A 166 -2.40 -6.57 19.25
N GLY A 167 -2.69 -7.04 20.48
CA GLY A 167 -3.40 -6.29 21.52
C GLY A 167 -4.70 -5.63 21.08
N GLY A 168 -5.50 -6.35 20.30
CA GLY A 168 -6.79 -5.86 19.82
C GLY A 168 -6.71 -4.84 18.69
N MET A 169 -5.54 -4.53 18.13
CA MET A 169 -5.48 -3.88 16.82
C MET A 169 -5.58 -4.91 15.70
N VAL A 170 -6.43 -4.60 14.72
CA VAL A 170 -6.47 -5.29 13.43
C VAL A 170 -6.37 -4.20 12.37
N ASN A 171 -5.33 -4.24 11.55
CA ASN A 171 -5.23 -3.32 10.43
C ASN A 171 -6.33 -3.68 9.40
N LEU A 172 -7.19 -2.70 9.10
CA LEU A 172 -8.39 -2.85 8.28
C LEU A 172 -8.15 -2.93 6.77
N THR A 173 -6.89 -2.98 6.34
CA THR A 173 -6.54 -2.92 4.93
C THR A 173 -6.83 -4.27 4.24
N SER A 174 -7.71 -4.27 3.24
CA SER A 174 -8.11 -5.47 2.50
C SER A 174 -7.27 -5.69 1.25
N ALA A 175 -7.15 -6.96 0.82
CA ALA A 175 -6.67 -7.31 -0.51
C ALA A 175 -7.44 -6.60 -1.64
N ASP A 176 -8.71 -6.26 -1.42
CA ASP A 176 -9.57 -5.55 -2.40
C ASP A 176 -9.07 -4.13 -2.71
N ASP A 177 -8.30 -3.54 -1.80
CA ASP A 177 -7.80 -2.17 -1.94
C ASP A 177 -6.46 -2.13 -2.72
N VAL A 178 -5.85 -3.31 -3.00
CA VAL A 178 -4.59 -3.44 -3.74
C VAL A 178 -4.76 -2.95 -5.18
N ASN A 179 -3.91 -1.99 -5.57
CA ASN A 179 -3.99 -1.32 -6.86
C ASN A 179 -2.67 -1.26 -7.63
N VAL A 180 -1.55 -1.68 -7.03
CA VAL A 180 -0.24 -1.70 -7.70
C VAL A 180 0.54 -2.98 -7.36
N ARG A 181 1.39 -3.43 -8.29
CA ARG A 181 2.44 -4.42 -8.05
C ARG A 181 3.76 -3.71 -7.80
N ILE A 182 4.46 -4.09 -6.74
CA ILE A 182 5.80 -3.58 -6.43
C ILE A 182 6.74 -4.75 -6.12
N SER A 183 8.04 -4.51 -6.22
CA SER A 183 9.04 -5.43 -5.69
C SER A 183 9.49 -4.93 -4.32
N ALA A 184 9.49 -5.81 -3.31
CA ALA A 184 10.05 -5.54 -1.99
C ALA A 184 11.01 -6.66 -1.63
N GLY A 185 12.29 -6.34 -1.48
CA GLY A 185 13.35 -7.32 -1.29
C GLY A 185 13.50 -8.29 -2.47
N GLY A 186 13.22 -7.83 -3.70
CA GLY A 186 13.22 -8.68 -4.90
C GLY A 186 12.00 -9.61 -5.06
N ILE A 187 11.01 -9.54 -4.17
CA ILE A 187 9.78 -10.34 -4.23
C ILE A 187 8.63 -9.46 -4.74
N GLU A 188 7.91 -9.91 -5.77
CA GLU A 188 6.71 -9.20 -6.26
C GLU A 188 5.57 -9.31 -5.26
N ARG A 189 4.98 -8.16 -4.90
CA ARG A 189 3.92 -8.02 -3.91
C ARG A 189 2.80 -7.12 -4.40
N GLY A 190 1.61 -7.37 -3.89
CA GLY A 190 0.50 -6.42 -3.98
C GLY A 190 0.69 -5.27 -3.00
N ALA A 191 0.46 -4.04 -3.45
CA ALA A 191 0.50 -2.86 -2.62
C ALA A 191 -0.64 -1.89 -2.94
N ILE A 192 -0.84 -0.96 -2.01
CA ILE A 192 -1.80 0.13 -2.12
C ILE A 192 -1.00 1.41 -2.25
N ALA A 193 -1.07 2.02 -3.42
CA ALA A 193 -0.42 3.27 -3.70
C ALA A 193 -1.44 4.38 -3.97
N THR A 194 -1.07 5.60 -3.58
CA THR A 194 -1.88 6.78 -3.87
C THR A 194 -0.97 7.97 -4.14
N ARG A 195 -1.25 8.68 -5.22
CA ARG A 195 -0.65 9.97 -5.56
C ARG A 195 -1.65 11.05 -5.18
N LEU A 196 -1.24 11.95 -4.29
CA LEU A 196 -2.10 12.94 -3.68
C LEU A 196 -1.60 14.34 -4.02
N VAL A 197 -2.54 15.24 -4.31
CA VAL A 197 -2.29 16.68 -4.35
C VAL A 197 -3.24 17.38 -3.38
N ARG A 198 -2.70 18.31 -2.59
CA ARG A 198 -3.46 19.08 -1.62
C ARG A 198 -4.18 20.23 -2.33
N PRO A 199 -5.51 20.37 -2.22
CA PRO A 199 -6.22 21.42 -2.93
C PRO A 199 -5.85 22.84 -2.48
N GLU A 200 -5.48 23.01 -1.21
CA GLU A 200 -5.23 24.31 -0.56
C GLU A 200 -3.98 25.03 -1.09
N ASP A 201 -2.89 24.31 -1.36
CA ASP A 201 -1.59 24.87 -1.74
C ASP A 201 -0.79 24.02 -2.73
N LYS A 202 -1.42 22.99 -3.30
CA LYS A 202 -0.86 22.10 -4.31
C LYS A 202 0.37 21.33 -3.86
N GLU A 203 0.56 21.14 -2.55
CA GLU A 203 1.53 20.16 -2.08
C GLU A 203 1.20 18.77 -2.60
N GLU A 204 2.24 18.01 -2.91
CA GLU A 204 2.13 16.70 -3.51
C GLU A 204 2.74 15.63 -2.60
N MET A 205 2.13 14.44 -2.58
CA MET A 205 2.62 13.31 -1.80
C MET A 205 2.33 11.99 -2.51
N THR A 206 3.30 11.10 -2.50
CA THR A 206 3.11 9.69 -2.84
C THR A 206 3.12 8.86 -1.56
N MET A 207 2.09 8.04 -1.38
CA MET A 207 2.01 7.07 -0.30
C MET A 207 1.95 5.67 -0.88
N VAL A 208 2.77 4.75 -0.37
CA VAL A 208 2.72 3.33 -0.72
C VAL A 208 2.66 2.51 0.55
N ARG A 209 1.68 1.61 0.63
CA ARG A 209 1.50 0.67 1.72
C ARG A 209 1.60 -0.76 1.19
N TRP A 210 2.43 -1.57 1.82
CA TRP A 210 2.57 -3.00 1.53
C TRP A 210 2.67 -3.79 2.83
N ARG A 211 2.55 -5.10 2.73
CA ARG A 211 2.75 -6.00 3.86
C ARG A 211 4.15 -6.61 3.79
N SER A 212 4.72 -6.85 4.97
CA SER A 212 6.00 -7.53 5.16
C SER A 212 5.83 -8.42 6.38
N GLY A 213 5.68 -9.73 6.14
CA GLY A 213 5.36 -10.71 7.18
C GLY A 213 4.09 -10.38 7.99
N ASP A 214 4.26 -10.07 9.27
CA ASP A 214 3.20 -9.71 10.22
C ASP A 214 3.00 -8.19 10.40
N LYS A 215 3.69 -7.38 9.57
CA LYS A 215 3.64 -5.91 9.61
C LYS A 215 3.00 -5.33 8.36
N SER A 216 2.28 -4.23 8.52
CA SER A 216 1.99 -3.27 7.45
C SER A 216 3.08 -2.21 7.45
N ILE A 217 3.72 -1.99 6.31
CA ILE A 217 4.68 -0.91 6.10
C ILE A 217 4.03 0.15 5.22
N THR A 218 4.16 1.42 5.57
CA THR A 218 3.69 2.57 4.79
C THR A 218 4.84 3.56 4.61
N LEU A 219 5.19 3.83 3.36
CA LEU A 219 6.14 4.85 2.95
C LEU A 219 5.38 6.08 2.45
N ARG A 220 5.73 7.26 2.95
CA ARG A 220 5.23 8.56 2.46
C ARG A 220 6.41 9.40 1.99
N VAL A 221 6.34 9.87 0.75
CA VAL A 221 7.39 10.65 0.09
C VAL A 221 6.75 11.90 -0.50
N ALA A 222 7.43 13.03 -0.43
CA ALA A 222 6.97 14.26 -1.05
C ALA A 222 7.01 14.15 -2.59
N GLY A 223 5.99 14.70 -3.24
CA GLY A 223 5.87 14.74 -4.70
C GLY A 223 5.11 13.56 -5.31
N THR A 224 4.55 13.78 -6.50
CA THR A 224 3.95 12.74 -7.35
C THR A 224 4.67 12.58 -8.70
N GLN A 225 5.78 13.30 -8.90
CA GLN A 225 6.61 13.30 -10.10
C GLN A 225 7.56 12.09 -10.18
N LYS A 226 8.04 11.80 -11.40
CA LYS A 226 8.91 10.66 -11.71
C LYS A 226 10.09 10.47 -10.73
N PRO A 227 10.87 11.49 -10.36
CA PRO A 227 11.94 11.33 -9.36
C PRO A 227 11.46 10.76 -8.01
N SER A 228 10.34 11.26 -7.48
CA SER A 228 9.75 10.77 -6.23
C SER A 228 9.23 9.35 -6.36
N LEU A 229 8.61 9.01 -7.50
CA LEU A 229 8.12 7.66 -7.78
C LEU A 229 9.26 6.65 -7.93
N ASP A 230 10.33 7.02 -8.63
CA ASP A 230 11.54 6.21 -8.79
C ASP A 230 12.23 5.98 -7.43
N PHE A 231 12.28 7.02 -6.57
CA PHE A 231 12.77 6.91 -5.20
C PHE A 231 11.93 5.92 -4.39
N VAL A 232 10.60 6.02 -4.46
CA VAL A 232 9.68 5.08 -3.79
C VAL A 232 9.94 3.66 -4.25
N LYS A 233 9.98 3.41 -5.57
CA LYS A 233 10.19 2.07 -6.13
C LYS A 233 11.50 1.45 -5.66
N LYS A 234 12.61 2.18 -5.76
CA LYS A 234 13.93 1.73 -5.33
C LYS A 234 14.01 1.54 -3.82
N THR A 235 13.33 2.38 -3.05
CA THR A 235 13.28 2.27 -1.59
C THR A 235 12.56 1.00 -1.19
N VAL A 236 11.37 0.73 -1.74
CA VAL A 236 10.61 -0.46 -1.37
C VAL A 236 11.37 -1.73 -1.78
N ASP A 237 11.97 -1.75 -2.97
CA ASP A 237 12.78 -2.88 -3.44
C ASP A 237 14.00 -3.15 -2.56
N GLY A 238 14.60 -2.09 -1.99
CA GLY A 238 15.75 -2.18 -1.10
C GLY A 238 15.44 -2.58 0.35
N ILE A 239 14.16 -2.69 0.74
CA ILE A 239 13.76 -3.13 2.08
C ILE A 239 13.61 -4.65 2.07
N SER A 240 14.40 -5.34 2.91
CA SER A 240 14.25 -6.79 3.09
C SER A 240 13.03 -7.13 3.94
N ASP A 241 12.49 -8.33 3.71
CA ASP A 241 11.45 -8.92 4.55
C ASP A 241 11.99 -9.42 5.90
#